data_AF-A0A355D9N7-F1
#
_entry.id   AF-A0A355D9N7-F1
#
_cell.length_a   1.000
_cell.length_b   1.000
_cell.length_c   1.000
_cell.angle_alpha   90.00
_cell.angle_beta   90.00
_cell.angle_gamma   90.00
#
_symmetry.space_group_name_H-M   'P 1'
#
loop_
_entity.id
_entity.type
_entity.pdbx_description
1 polymer ?
#
loop_
_entity_poly.entity_id
_entity_poly.type
_entity_poly.pdbx_seq_one_letter_code
_entity_poly.pdbx_strand_id
1 'polypeptide(L)'
;MVSNKELLAKRLQQNTQKHQHAQKEHINDVKELRRNVQITDIQASPNQPRKLFNQQDIEDLAASIEEIGLLQPIAVRRINDKY
;
A
#
# COMPACT_ATOMS: atom_id res chain seq x y z
N MET A 1 49.36 1.83 -1.90
CA MET A 1 48.63 2.49 -3.01
C MET A 1 47.44 1.60 -3.35
N VAL A 2 46.21 2.09 -3.21
CA VAL A 2 45.00 1.27 -3.44
C VAL A 2 44.93 0.94 -4.93
N SER A 3 44.71 -0.32 -5.28
CA SER A 3 44.71 -0.77 -6.68
C SER A 3 43.48 -0.23 -7.42
N ASN A 4 43.63 0.15 -8.70
CA ASN A 4 42.50 0.57 -9.55
C ASN A 4 41.35 -0.45 -9.55
N LYS A 5 41.69 -1.75 -9.42
CA LYS A 5 40.73 -2.84 -9.32
C LYS A 5 39.89 -2.78 -8.03
N GLU A 6 40.53 -2.45 -6.91
CA GLU A 6 39.85 -2.30 -5.61
C GLU A 6 38.96 -1.06 -5.59
N LEU A 7 39.42 0.04 -6.20
CA LEU A 7 38.63 1.26 -6.32
C LEU A 7 37.37 1.02 -7.18
N LEU A 8 37.49 0.28 -8.28
CA LEU A 8 36.37 -0.09 -9.13
C LEU A 8 35.39 -1.01 -8.41
N ALA A 9 35.89 -2.04 -7.71
CA ALA A 9 35.07 -2.96 -6.92
C ALA A 9 34.27 -2.22 -5.84
N LYS A 10 34.91 -1.27 -5.13
CA LYS A 10 34.25 -0.42 -4.13
C LYS A 10 33.15 0.44 -4.74
N ARG A 11 33.39 1.03 -5.92
CA ARG A 11 32.39 1.86 -6.62
C ARG A 11 31.20 1.03 -7.11
N LEU A 12 31.44 -0.18 -7.60
CA LEU A 12 30.40 -1.12 -8.02
C LEU A 12 29.53 -1.54 -6.82
N GLN A 13 30.15 -1.90 -5.69
CA GLN A 13 29.45 -2.22 -4.45
C GLN A 13 28.58 -1.04 -3.98
N GLN A 14 29.12 0.18 -3.99
CA GLN A 14 28.36 1.38 -3.63
C GLN A 14 27.16 1.61 -4.55
N ASN A 15 27.31 1.41 -5.86
CA ASN A 15 26.19 1.53 -6.80
C ASN A 15 25.11 0.47 -6.53
N THR A 16 25.49 -0.79 -6.35
CA THR A 16 24.54 -1.87 -6.01
C THR A 16 23.82 -1.59 -4.70
N GLN A 17 24.53 -1.12 -3.67
CA GLN A 17 23.93 -0.73 -2.38
C GLN A 17 22.94 0.42 -2.52
N LYS A 18 23.27 1.45 -3.32
CA LYS A 18 22.35 2.57 -3.61
C LYS A 18 21.06 2.08 -4.28
N HIS A 19 21.17 1.21 -5.28
CA HIS A 19 19.99 0.64 -5.94
C HIS A 19 19.16 -0.23 -4.99
N GLN A 20 19.80 -1.03 -4.12
CA GLN A 20 19.10 -1.80 -3.09
C GLN A 20 18.40 -0.91 -2.07
N HIS A 21 19.02 0.19 -1.65
CA HIS A 21 18.44 1.12 -0.68
C HIS A 21 17.22 1.84 -1.26
N ALA A 22 17.33 2.34 -2.49
CA ALA A 22 16.21 3.01 -3.17
C ALA A 22 15.00 2.07 -3.35
N GLN A 23 15.24 0.78 -3.66
CA GLN A 23 14.16 -0.21 -3.73
C GLN A 23 13.52 -0.48 -2.37
N LYS A 24 14.32 -0.56 -1.29
CA LYS A 24 13.82 -0.77 0.07
C LYS A 24 13.00 0.40 0.59
N GLU A 25 13.41 1.64 0.32
CA GLU A 25 12.65 2.84 0.72
C GLU A 25 11.27 2.86 0.06
N HIS A 26 11.19 2.63 -1.26
CA HIS A 26 9.91 2.54 -1.96
C HIS A 26 8.98 1.46 -1.40
N ILE A 27 9.52 0.32 -0.95
CA ILE A 27 8.71 -0.76 -0.36
C ILE A 27 8.21 -0.36 1.04
N ASN A 28 9.02 0.34 1.83
CA ASN A 28 8.64 0.81 3.16
C ASN A 28 7.55 1.90 3.08
N ASP A 29 7.67 2.86 2.15
CA ASP A 29 6.67 3.92 1.96
C ASP A 29 5.29 3.34 1.58
N VAL A 30 5.27 2.32 0.72
CA VAL A 30 4.04 1.61 0.35
C VAL A 30 3.48 0.79 1.51
N LYS A 31 4.34 0.25 2.38
CA LYS A 31 3.93 -0.48 3.57
C LYS A 31 3.33 0.44 4.64
N GLU A 32 3.85 1.65 4.82
CA GLU A 32 3.27 2.64 5.73
C GLU A 32 1.85 3.08 5.33
N LEU A 33 1.54 3.07 4.03
CA LEU A 33 0.21 3.44 3.51
C LEU A 33 -0.87 2.38 3.78
N ARG A 34 -0.49 1.14 4.08
CA ARG A 34 -1.44 0.05 4.36
C ARG A 34 -1.53 -0.18 5.86
N ARG A 35 -2.62 0.29 6.45
CA ARG A 35 -2.92 0.11 7.88
C ARG A 35 -4.27 -0.59 8.05
N ASN A 36 -4.39 -1.37 9.11
CA ASN A 36 -5.68 -1.88 9.55
C ASN A 36 -6.41 -0.75 10.29
N VAL A 37 -7.70 -0.61 10.00
CA VAL A 37 -8.59 0.42 10.56
C VAL A 37 -9.85 -0.28 11.05
N GLN A 38 -10.40 0.15 12.19
CA GLN A 38 -11.65 -0.39 12.67
C GLN A 38 -12.80 0.08 11.79
N ILE A 39 -13.73 -0.82 11.47
CA ILE A 39 -14.89 -0.51 10.63
C ILE A 39 -15.72 0.66 11.21
N THR A 40 -15.79 0.75 12.55
CA THR A 40 -16.50 1.82 13.28
C THR A 40 -15.93 3.22 13.06
N ASP A 41 -14.68 3.31 12.63
CA ASP A 41 -13.99 4.58 12.41
C ASP A 41 -14.17 5.10 10.97
N ILE A 42 -14.74 4.27 10.07
CA ILE A 42 -14.92 4.58 8.66
C ILE A 42 -16.32 5.15 8.44
N GLN A 43 -16.39 6.29 7.77
CA GLN A 43 -17.64 6.94 7.39
C GLN A 43 -17.84 6.91 5.87
N ALA A 44 -19.11 6.93 5.44
CA ALA A 44 -19.42 7.00 4.02
C ALA A 44 -18.91 8.33 3.43
N SER A 45 -18.36 8.26 2.20
CA SER A 45 -17.89 9.45 1.49
C SER A 45 -19.05 10.47 1.33
N PRO A 46 -18.88 11.73 1.75
CA PRO A 46 -19.93 12.76 1.64
C PRO A 46 -20.44 12.93 0.19
N ASN A 47 -19.53 12.77 -0.78
CA ASN A 47 -19.80 12.96 -2.20
C ASN A 47 -19.85 11.62 -2.95
N GLN A 48 -20.50 10.61 -2.37
CA GLN A 48 -20.62 9.29 -3.00
C GLN A 48 -21.45 9.36 -4.30
N PRO A 49 -20.87 9.10 -5.49
CA PRO A 49 -21.58 9.20 -6.76
C PRO A 49 -22.54 8.02 -6.98
N ARG A 50 -22.17 6.83 -6.50
CA ARG A 50 -23.02 5.63 -6.55
C ARG A 50 -24.11 5.74 -5.49
N LYS A 51 -25.35 6.00 -5.90
CA LYS A 51 -26.52 6.12 -5.02
C LYS A 51 -27.38 4.85 -4.93
N LEU A 52 -27.30 4.00 -5.95
CA LEU A 52 -28.05 2.74 -6.02
C LEU A 52 -27.07 1.58 -5.94
N PHE A 53 -27.41 0.59 -5.11
CA PHE A 53 -26.71 -0.66 -4.99
C PHE A 53 -27.69 -1.78 -5.34
N ASN A 54 -27.28 -2.66 -6.25
CA ASN A 54 -28.02 -3.89 -6.49
C ASN A 54 -27.74 -4.84 -5.31
N GLN A 55 -28.80 -5.37 -4.72
CA GLN A 55 -28.69 -6.24 -3.55
C GLN A 55 -27.95 -7.54 -3.89
N GLN A 56 -28.19 -8.12 -5.06
CA GLN A 56 -27.51 -9.34 -5.49
C GLN A 56 -26.00 -9.11 -5.63
N ASP A 57 -25.59 -8.01 -6.26
CA ASP A 57 -24.18 -7.67 -6.44
C ASP A 57 -23.45 -7.48 -5.09
N ILE A 58 -24.15 -6.98 -4.07
CA ILE A 58 -23.60 -6.83 -2.71
C ILE A 58 -23.42 -8.19 -2.04
N GLU A 59 -24.38 -9.09 -2.18
CA GLU A 59 -24.32 -10.45 -1.62
C GLU A 59 -23.19 -11.25 -2.27
N ASP A 60 -23.07 -11.17 -3.60
CA ASP A 60 -22.00 -11.84 -4.34
C ASP A 60 -20.62 -11.31 -3.94
N LEU A 61 -20.50 -9.98 -3.75
CA LEU A 61 -19.26 -9.36 -3.28
C LEU A 61 -18.91 -9.78 -1.84
N ALA A 62 -19.90 -9.84 -0.95
CA ALA A 62 -19.68 -10.26 0.43
C ALA A 62 -19.19 -11.71 0.49
N ALA A 63 -19.82 -12.62 -0.25
CA ALA A 63 -19.39 -14.01 -0.35
C ALA A 63 -17.95 -14.13 -0.88
N SER A 64 -17.59 -13.34 -1.90
CA SER A 64 -16.23 -13.32 -2.43
C SER A 64 -15.19 -12.80 -1.41
N ILE A 65 -15.54 -11.77 -0.64
CA ILE A 65 -14.68 -11.22 0.42
C ILE A 65 -14.52 -12.24 1.57
N GLU A 66 -15.55 -13.02 1.90
CA GLU A 66 -15.45 -14.06 2.93
C GLU A 66 -14.50 -15.20 2.52
N GLU A 67 -14.50 -15.59 1.24
CA GLU A 67 -13.65 -16.67 0.73
C GLU A 67 -12.20 -16.24 0.52
N ILE A 68 -11.98 -15.11 -0.17
CA ILE A 68 -10.65 -14.69 -0.65
C ILE A 68 -10.05 -13.59 0.24
N GLY A 69 -10.89 -12.86 0.97
CA GLY A 69 -10.52 -11.63 1.64
C GLY A 69 -10.57 -10.42 0.71
N LEU A 70 -10.21 -9.26 1.27
CA LEU A 70 -10.18 -8.01 0.52
C LEU A 70 -8.94 -7.94 -0.37
N LEU A 71 -9.11 -8.15 -1.68
CA LEU A 71 -8.02 -8.13 -2.66
C LEU A 71 -7.34 -6.75 -2.78
N GLN A 72 -8.15 -5.69 -2.78
CA GLN A 72 -7.69 -4.31 -2.93
C GLN A 72 -8.00 -3.50 -1.67
N PRO A 73 -6.99 -2.85 -1.06
CA PRO A 73 -7.23 -1.97 0.07
C PRO A 73 -8.21 -0.84 -0.27
N ILE A 74 -9.07 -0.49 0.68
CA ILE A 74 -10.00 0.63 0.54
C ILE A 74 -9.24 1.93 0.76
N ALA A 75 -9.40 2.88 -0.16
CA ALA A 75 -8.85 4.21 -0.02
C ALA A 75 -9.73 5.05 0.92
N VAL A 76 -9.12 5.61 1.97
CA VAL A 76 -9.77 6.47 2.94
C VAL A 76 -8.96 7.74 3.18
N ARG A 77 -9.61 8.79 3.68
CA ARG A 77 -8.95 10.04 4.05
C ARG A 77 -9.22 10.34 5.51
N ARG A 78 -8.17 10.50 6.31
CA ARG A 78 -8.34 10.84 7.73
C ARG A 78 -9.05 12.19 7.90
N ILE A 79 -10.11 12.20 8.70
CA ILE A 79 -10.86 13.39 9.15
C ILE A 79 -10.92 13.33 10.68
N ASN A 80 -10.15 14.19 11.35
CA ASN A 80 -9.94 14.13 12.80
C ASN A 80 -9.42 12.75 13.25
N ASP A 81 -10.17 12.06 14.10
CA ASP A 81 -9.85 10.70 14.59
C ASP A 81 -10.57 9.59 13.81
N LYS A 82 -11.24 9.93 12.70
CA LYS A 82 -12.00 9.01 11.84
C LYS A 82 -11.49 9.05 10.40
N TYR A 83 -12.13 8.25 9.54
CA TYR A 83 -11.83 8.06 8.12
C TYR A 83 -13.04 8.30 7.23
#